data_AF-A0A4Z1AAQ2-F1
#
_entry.id   AF-A0A4Z1AAQ2-F1
#
_cell.length_a   1.000
_cell.length_b   1.000
_cell.length_c   1.000
_cell.angle_alpha   90.00
_cell.angle_beta   90.00
_cell.angle_gamma   90.00
#
_symmetry.space_group_name_H-M   'P 1'
#
loop_
_entity.id
_entity.type
_entity.pdbx_description
1 polymer ?
#
loop_
_entity_poly.entity_id
_entity_poly.type
_entity_poly.pdbx_seq_one_letter_code
_entity_poly.pdbx_strand_id
1 'polypeptide(L)'
;MFLSILVLVTTVSCKKDKGIMNLEWQNESLSLTSEICAKYRECADKEWKSIPENLKKFTEGRLDETQCQKRFRESNAYKLIGADPLAIQTAYKDCHKQILQFSCKDLQEGKIETVPLCVAFQKIQNGN
;
A
#
# COMPACT_ATOMS: atom_id res chain seq x y z
N MET A 1 -30.69 9.81 -47.30
CA MET A 1 -29.50 9.00 -47.63
C MET A 1 -28.44 9.26 -46.57
N PHE A 2 -27.73 8.21 -46.16
CA PHE A 2 -27.13 8.02 -44.85
C PHE A 2 -25.96 8.94 -44.45
N LEU A 3 -25.94 9.24 -43.14
CA LEU A 3 -24.84 9.41 -42.18
C LEU A 3 -23.40 9.49 -42.69
N SER A 4 -22.62 10.41 -42.11
CA SER A 4 -21.23 10.16 -41.70
C SER A 4 -20.79 11.13 -40.60
N ILE A 5 -21.02 10.74 -39.34
CA ILE A 5 -20.35 11.34 -38.18
C ILE A 5 -19.07 10.53 -37.97
N LEU A 6 -17.91 11.16 -38.19
CA LEU A 6 -16.61 10.56 -37.96
C LEU A 6 -16.30 10.66 -36.45
N VAL A 7 -16.64 9.61 -35.69
CA VAL A 7 -16.25 9.50 -34.28
C VAL A 7 -14.80 9.03 -34.24
N LEU A 8 -13.87 9.94 -33.98
CA LEU A 8 -12.50 9.61 -33.60
C LEU A 8 -12.52 8.96 -32.21
N VAL A 9 -12.60 7.63 -32.17
CA VAL A 9 -12.34 6.87 -30.94
C VAL A 9 -10.83 6.87 -30.73
N THR A 10 -10.33 7.82 -29.94
CA THR A 10 -8.95 7.74 -29.42
C THR A 10 -8.88 6.54 -28.49
N THR A 11 -8.31 5.45 -28.99
CA THR A 11 -7.95 4.30 -28.16
C THR A 11 -6.83 4.74 -27.22
N VAL A 12 -7.20 5.10 -25.99
CA VAL A 12 -6.23 5.26 -24.90
C VAL A 12 -5.67 3.87 -24.64
N SER A 13 -4.52 3.56 -25.24
CA SER A 13 -3.79 2.34 -24.97
C SER A 13 -3.26 2.45 -23.54
N CYS A 14 -4.04 1.93 -22.59
CA CYS A 14 -3.62 1.77 -21.21
C CYS A 14 -2.55 0.67 -21.21
N LYS A 15 -1.31 1.00 -21.60
CA LYS A 15 -0.14 0.16 -21.40
C LYS A 15 0.01 0.00 -19.89
N LYS A 16 -0.52 -1.09 -19.33
CA LYS A 16 -0.12 -1.53 -17.99
C LYS A 16 1.37 -1.78 -18.06
N ASP A 17 2.16 -0.97 -17.35
CA ASP A 17 3.58 -1.23 -17.17
C ASP A 17 3.73 -2.65 -16.63
N LYS A 18 4.48 -3.46 -17.38
CA LYS A 18 4.84 -4.79 -16.93
C LYS A 18 5.94 -4.58 -15.89
N GLY A 19 5.55 -4.63 -14.62
CA GLY A 19 6.46 -4.46 -13.48
C GLY A 19 7.67 -5.40 -13.54
N ILE A 20 8.66 -5.11 -12.70
CA ILE A 20 9.92 -5.86 -12.65
C ILE A 20 9.75 -7.04 -11.68
N MET A 21 10.01 -8.25 -12.18
CA MET A 21 10.13 -9.44 -11.34
C MET A 21 11.48 -9.43 -10.64
N ASN A 22 11.48 -9.07 -9.36
CA ASN A 22 12.64 -9.14 -8.48
C ASN A 22 12.29 -9.97 -7.25
N LEU A 23 12.73 -11.23 -7.21
CA LEU A 23 12.36 -12.18 -6.16
C LEU A 23 12.90 -11.78 -4.78
N GLU A 24 14.12 -11.23 -4.73
CA GLU A 24 14.73 -10.76 -3.48
C GLU A 24 13.89 -9.65 -2.87
N TRP A 25 13.57 -8.62 -3.66
CA TRP A 25 12.70 -7.53 -3.24
C TRP A 25 11.30 -8.02 -2.84
N GLN A 26 10.69 -8.89 -3.65
CA GLN A 26 9.34 -9.39 -3.38
C GLN A 26 9.27 -10.14 -2.04
N ASN A 27 10.28 -10.95 -1.71
CA ASN A 27 10.33 -11.64 -0.43
C ASN A 27 10.60 -10.67 0.74
N GLU A 28 11.59 -9.79 0.60
CA GLU A 28 11.94 -8.80 1.62
C GLU A 28 10.74 -7.89 1.94
N SER A 29 10.14 -7.31 0.91
CA SER A 29 9.02 -6.38 1.05
C SER A 29 7.77 -7.02 1.66
N LEU A 30 7.53 -8.31 1.43
CA LEU A 30 6.46 -9.06 2.09
C LEU A 30 6.72 -9.26 3.59
N SER A 31 7.97 -9.52 3.99
CA SER A 31 8.38 -9.60 5.40
C SER A 31 8.22 -8.25 6.10
N LEU A 32 8.69 -7.16 5.49
CA LEU A 32 8.49 -5.81 6.01
C LEU A 32 6.99 -5.44 6.07
N THR A 33 6.20 -5.91 5.10
CA THR A 33 4.75 -5.70 5.12
C THR A 33 4.13 -6.39 6.34
N SER A 34 4.47 -7.65 6.62
CA SER A 34 3.89 -8.35 7.77
C SER A 34 4.25 -7.69 9.10
N GLU A 35 5.46 -7.16 9.25
CA GLU A 35 5.85 -6.34 10.41
C GLU A 35 4.94 -5.10 10.58
N ILE A 36 4.66 -4.37 9.49
CA ILE A 36 3.71 -3.25 9.51
C ILE A 36 2.32 -3.72 9.93
N CYS A 37 1.81 -4.82 9.35
CA CYS A 37 0.48 -5.33 9.69
C CYS A 37 0.39 -5.72 11.18
N ALA A 38 1.42 -6.37 11.71
CA ALA A 38 1.51 -6.74 13.11
C ALA A 38 1.49 -5.50 14.03
N LYS A 39 2.22 -4.45 13.66
CA LYS A 39 2.22 -3.16 14.39
C LYS A 39 0.82 -2.53 14.43
N TYR A 40 0.13 -2.46 13.30
CA TYR A 40 -1.24 -1.92 13.26
C TYR A 40 -2.22 -2.79 14.06
N ARG A 41 -2.06 -4.11 14.03
CA ARG A 41 -2.86 -5.04 14.81
C ARG A 41 -2.68 -4.82 16.32
N GLU A 42 -1.43 -4.73 16.78
CA GLU A 42 -1.12 -4.43 18.19
C GLU A 42 -1.77 -3.12 18.65
N CYS A 43 -1.75 -2.11 17.78
CA CYS A 43 -2.33 -0.80 18.07
C CYS A 43 -3.85 -0.79 18.05
N ALA A 44 -4.47 -1.64 17.23
CA ALA A 44 -5.90 -1.82 17.24
C ALA A 44 -6.36 -2.69 18.44
N ASP A 45 -5.54 -3.63 18.93
CA ASP A 45 -5.90 -4.56 20.03
C ASP A 45 -6.23 -3.83 21.34
N LYS A 46 -5.61 -2.66 21.59
CA LYS A 46 -5.89 -1.81 22.75
C LYS A 46 -7.27 -1.13 22.68
N GLU A 47 -7.69 -0.73 21.48
CA GLU A 47 -9.03 -0.16 21.22
C GLU A 47 -10.08 -1.24 20.95
N TRP A 48 -9.68 -2.48 20.70
CA TRP A 48 -10.56 -3.59 20.33
C TRP A 48 -11.58 -3.99 21.41
N LYS A 49 -11.37 -3.53 22.64
CA LYS A 49 -12.31 -3.67 23.76
C LYS A 49 -13.48 -2.69 23.69
N SER A 50 -13.33 -1.56 22.99
CA SER A 50 -14.36 -0.52 22.83
C SER A 50 -15.19 -0.69 21.54
N ILE A 51 -14.74 -1.54 20.61
CA ILE A 51 -15.39 -1.76 19.31
C ILE A 51 -16.50 -2.84 19.41
N PRO A 52 -17.72 -2.57 18.92
CA PRO A 52 -18.80 -3.56 18.82
C PRO A 52 -18.41 -4.83 18.05
N GLU A 53 -18.87 -5.99 18.52
CA GLU A 53 -18.43 -7.32 18.06
C GLU A 53 -18.71 -7.61 16.57
N ASN A 54 -19.72 -6.96 16.00
CA ASN A 54 -20.04 -7.00 14.57
C ASN A 54 -19.02 -6.24 13.70
N LEU A 55 -18.46 -5.13 14.20
CA LEU A 55 -17.40 -4.35 13.53
C LEU A 55 -16.00 -4.93 13.79
N LYS A 56 -15.89 -5.69 14.88
CA LYS A 56 -14.69 -6.42 15.30
C LYS A 56 -14.15 -7.32 14.20
N LYS A 57 -15.00 -8.23 13.71
CA LYS A 57 -14.66 -9.21 12.66
C LYS A 57 -14.31 -8.55 11.33
N PHE A 58 -14.97 -7.44 10.99
CA PHE A 58 -14.69 -6.68 9.77
C PHE A 58 -13.30 -6.01 9.84
N THR A 59 -12.94 -5.47 11.01
CA THR A 59 -11.65 -4.81 11.23
C THR A 59 -10.50 -5.81 11.34
N GLU A 60 -10.75 -6.96 11.99
CA GLU A 60 -9.82 -8.10 12.11
C GLU A 60 -9.45 -8.63 10.73
N GLY A 61 -10.43 -8.81 9.83
CA GLY A 61 -10.18 -9.27 8.48
C GLY A 61 -9.38 -8.28 7.62
N ARG A 62 -9.35 -7.00 7.96
CA ARG A 62 -8.54 -5.98 7.25
C ARG A 62 -7.09 -5.92 7.74
N LEU A 63 -6.87 -6.24 9.00
CA LEU A 63 -5.55 -6.28 9.65
C LEU A 63 -4.95 -7.69 9.68
N ASP A 64 -5.65 -8.67 9.11
CA ASP A 64 -5.10 -10.01 8.88
C ASP A 64 -3.88 -9.93 7.96
N GLU A 65 -2.80 -10.61 8.37
CA GLU A 65 -1.51 -10.59 7.67
C GLU A 65 -1.66 -11.00 6.20
N THR A 66 -2.49 -12.01 5.93
CA THR A 66 -2.73 -12.52 4.58
C THR A 66 -3.36 -11.45 3.69
N GLN A 67 -4.31 -10.69 4.23
CA GLN A 67 -5.01 -9.64 3.47
C GLN A 67 -4.15 -8.40 3.27
N CYS A 68 -3.37 -8.06 4.29
CA CYS A 68 -2.44 -6.94 4.26
C CYS A 68 -1.32 -7.17 3.22
N GLN A 69 -0.68 -8.34 3.24
CA GLN A 69 0.29 -8.74 2.21
C GLN A 69 -0.34 -8.87 0.83
N LYS A 70 -1.56 -9.42 0.72
CA LYS A 70 -2.28 -9.51 -0.57
C LYS A 70 -2.46 -8.13 -1.20
N ARG A 71 -2.91 -7.13 -0.44
CA ARG A 71 -3.03 -5.75 -0.92
C ARG A 71 -1.68 -5.18 -1.36
N PHE A 72 -0.62 -5.47 -0.61
CA PHE A 72 0.71 -5.00 -0.98
C PHE A 72 1.20 -5.61 -2.30
N ARG A 73 0.96 -6.91 -2.56
CA ARG A 73 1.28 -7.57 -3.85
C ARG A 73 0.63 -6.89 -5.06
N GLU A 74 -0.51 -6.26 -4.86
CA GLU A 74 -1.23 -5.55 -5.92
C GLU A 74 -0.65 -4.16 -6.22
N SER A 75 0.18 -3.61 -5.32
CA SER A 75 0.73 -2.26 -5.42
C SER A 75 1.84 -2.10 -6.46
N ASN A 76 2.06 -0.85 -6.89
CA ASN A 76 3.20 -0.48 -7.73
C ASN A 76 4.54 -0.71 -7.04
N ALA A 77 4.60 -0.58 -5.71
CA ALA A 77 5.82 -0.78 -4.96
C ALA A 77 6.31 -2.24 -5.02
N TYR A 78 5.40 -3.20 -4.84
CA TYR A 78 5.71 -4.63 -4.98
C TYR A 78 6.16 -4.98 -6.41
N LYS A 79 5.54 -4.33 -7.41
CA LYS A 79 5.81 -4.55 -8.83
C LYS A 79 6.95 -3.70 -9.38
N LEU A 80 7.54 -2.82 -8.56
CA LEU A 80 8.57 -1.85 -8.95
C LEU A 80 8.15 -1.01 -10.18
N ILE A 81 6.97 -0.38 -10.11
CA ILE A 81 6.38 0.45 -11.16
C ILE A 81 6.35 1.93 -10.72
N GLY A 82 6.49 2.85 -11.67
CA GLY A 82 6.24 4.29 -11.47
C GLY A 82 7.42 5.12 -10.96
N ALA A 83 8.56 4.48 -10.63
CA ALA A 83 9.81 5.14 -10.27
C ALA A 83 11.00 4.19 -10.47
N ASP A 84 12.21 4.70 -10.28
CA ASP A 84 13.42 3.89 -10.22
C ASP A 84 13.31 2.79 -9.14
N PRO A 85 13.66 1.52 -9.42
CA PRO A 85 13.51 0.43 -8.46
C PRO A 85 14.22 0.67 -7.12
N LEU A 86 15.42 1.23 -7.13
CA LEU A 86 16.15 1.52 -5.89
C LEU A 86 15.43 2.62 -5.10
N ALA A 87 14.89 3.63 -5.77
CA ALA A 87 14.09 4.67 -5.14
C ALA A 87 12.82 4.11 -4.49
N ILE A 88 12.10 3.20 -5.16
CA ILE A 88 10.92 2.53 -4.61
C ILE A 88 11.28 1.74 -3.34
N GLN A 89 12.31 0.91 -3.43
CA GLN A 89 12.76 0.09 -2.31
C GLN A 89 13.20 0.94 -1.12
N THR A 90 13.95 2.00 -1.38
CA THR A 90 14.42 2.93 -0.35
C THR A 90 13.26 3.64 0.33
N ALA A 91 12.34 4.22 -0.44
CA ALA A 91 11.17 4.91 0.09
C ALA A 91 10.31 3.99 0.98
N TYR A 92 10.13 2.73 0.57
CA TYR A 92 9.40 1.75 1.36
C TYR A 92 10.13 1.39 2.66
N LYS A 93 11.43 1.07 2.59
CA LYS A 93 12.24 0.70 3.77
C LYS A 93 12.31 1.84 4.78
N ASP A 94 12.40 3.08 4.30
CA ASP A 94 12.45 4.25 5.16
C ASP A 94 11.09 4.55 5.79
N CYS A 95 9.99 4.45 5.04
CA CYS A 95 8.66 4.57 5.63
C CYS A 95 8.38 3.44 6.64
N HIS A 96 8.78 2.20 6.34
CA HIS A 96 8.67 1.06 7.24
C HIS A 96 9.33 1.34 8.61
N LYS A 97 10.58 1.82 8.61
CA LYS A 97 11.29 2.17 9.85
C LYS A 97 10.52 3.23 10.67
N GLN A 98 9.95 4.24 10.00
CA GLN A 98 9.15 5.28 10.67
C GLN A 98 7.89 4.69 11.30
N ILE A 99 7.15 3.84 10.57
CA ILE A 99 5.92 3.20 11.07
C ILE A 99 6.19 2.38 12.34
N LEU A 100 7.28 1.61 12.37
CA LEU A 100 7.62 0.79 13.54
C LEU A 100 7.96 1.64 14.78
N GLN A 101 8.51 2.84 14.58
CA GLN A 101 8.86 3.78 15.64
C GLN A 101 7.66 4.57 16.17
N PHE A 102 6.55 4.64 15.44
CA PHE A 102 5.37 5.39 15.87
C PHE A 102 4.66 4.74 17.05
N SER A 103 4.10 5.60 17.90
CA SER A 103 3.16 5.17 18.92
C SER A 103 1.84 4.77 18.27
N CYS A 104 1.01 4.01 18.98
CA CYS A 104 -0.32 3.67 18.48
C CYS A 104 -1.19 4.91 18.27
N LYS A 105 -1.03 5.94 19.11
CA LYS A 105 -1.71 7.23 18.95
C LYS A 105 -1.31 7.91 17.64
N ASP A 106 -0.02 7.98 17.35
CA ASP A 106 0.48 8.53 16.09
C ASP A 106 -0.10 7.81 14.87
N LEU A 107 -0.19 6.48 14.92
CA LEU A 107 -0.75 5.67 13.82
C LEU A 107 -2.26 5.86 13.66
N GLN A 108 -2.99 5.96 14.77
CA GLN A 108 -4.44 6.19 14.77
C GLN A 108 -4.80 7.60 14.29
N GLU A 109 -3.97 8.59 14.59
CA GLU A 109 -4.13 9.98 14.15
C GLU A 109 -3.65 10.22 12.70
N GLY A 110 -3.19 9.17 12.01
CA GLY A 110 -2.81 9.27 10.60
C GLY A 110 -1.47 9.96 10.35
N LYS A 111 -0.55 9.98 11.33
CA LYS A 111 0.76 10.66 11.23
C LYS A 111 1.57 10.28 9.99
N ILE A 112 1.35 9.07 9.46
CA ILE A 112 1.98 8.59 8.20
C ILE A 112 1.74 9.54 7.02
N GLU A 113 0.61 10.26 6.98
CA GLU A 113 0.23 11.19 5.91
C GLU A 113 1.00 12.50 5.96
N THR A 114 1.73 12.74 7.05
CA THR A 114 2.53 13.96 7.28
C THR A 114 4.03 13.71 7.19
N VAL A 115 4.45 12.44 7.18
CA VAL A 115 5.86 12.05 7.20
C VAL A 115 6.36 12.00 5.76
N PRO A 116 7.34 12.86 5.36
CA PRO A 116 7.74 13.00 3.96
C PRO A 116 8.11 11.69 3.27
N LEU A 117 8.78 10.79 3.99
CA LEU A 117 9.19 9.47 3.48
C LEU A 117 7.99 8.56 3.18
N CYS A 118 6.98 8.57 4.05
CA CYS A 118 5.75 7.79 3.86
C CYS A 118 4.84 8.40 2.80
N VAL A 119 4.77 9.73 2.72
CA VAL A 119 4.05 10.42 1.64
C VAL A 119 4.68 10.13 0.28
N ALA A 120 6.01 10.14 0.19
CA ALA A 120 6.73 9.77 -1.03
C ALA A 120 6.43 8.31 -1.43
N PHE A 121 6.45 7.39 -0.47
CA PHE A 121 6.06 6.00 -0.70
C PHE A 121 4.60 5.86 -1.16
N GLN A 122 3.64 6.55 -0.53
CA GLN A 122 2.21 6.48 -0.89
C GLN A 122 1.95 6.97 -2.32
N LYS A 123 2.67 8.00 -2.78
CA LYS A 123 2.61 8.46 -4.18
C LYS A 123 3.00 7.36 -5.16
N ILE A 124 4.13 6.70 -4.90
CA ILE A 124 4.60 5.55 -5.68
C ILE A 124 3.57 4.42 -5.66
N GLN A 125 3.11 4.04 -4.46
CA GLN A 125 2.21 2.91 -4.24
C GLN A 125 0.90 3.06 -5.04
N ASN A 126 0.36 4.28 -5.10
CA ASN A 126 -0.91 4.61 -5.75
C ASN A 126 -0.76 5.05 -7.22
N GLY A 127 0.46 5.36 -7.68
CA GLY A 127 0.71 5.85 -9.04
C GLY A 127 0.32 7.30 -9.28
N ASN A 128 0.43 8.16 -8.24
CA ASN A 128 0.11 9.59 -8.28
C ASN A 128 1.36 10.47 -8.35
#